data_AF-A0A922YX39-F1
#
_entry.id   AF-A0A922YX39-F1
#
_cell.length_a   1.000
_cell.length_b   1.000
_cell.length_c   1.000
_cell.angle_alpha   90.00
_cell.angle_beta   90.00
_cell.angle_gamma   90.00
#
_symmetry.space_group_name_H-M   'P 1'
#
loop_
_entity.id
_entity.type
_entity.pdbx_description
1 polymer ?
#
loop_
_entity_poly.entity_id
_entity_poly.type
_entity_poly.pdbx_seq_one_letter_code
_entity_poly.pdbx_strand_id
1 'polypeptide(L)'
;MPHSYREQAVRKVKHFVRDVTAEILLASSITRPGFRARDKLTIVTFHRVLPAPILAQYPLPGIAVTPEELRRFLEVFQDHYSVGNLYESAKLHQSGERPEKPPLAVTFDDGQLDNYQFALPVLDAMNVRASFFVVTDAIESNEVLWHDRIAYAVQKLQRRGGSGLQEWLTEWGVPQDQDTSDPVNAAVAAAKLLDPGERGRRLDRLEKVVGAHIRPDWDGMMNWDHIREMRSGGHEIGSHSTSHPILPLVSDQELQHEIEHSRRLLETQMDHEVRSFCYPNGDYDERVIASVRQAGYEFAVTTRYGINSQNSDPYSFRRVDLQSGYGTNAAGTFRSSGLLLRMSGLLPGMA
;
A
#
# COMPACT_ATOMS: atom_id res chain seq x y z
N MET A 1 -2.01 -24.18 -27.94
CA MET A 1 -0.64 -24.68 -27.64
C MET A 1 0.50 -23.83 -28.24
N PRO A 2 0.44 -23.27 -29.47
CA PRO A 2 1.53 -22.42 -30.00
C PRO A 2 1.58 -21.00 -29.42
N HIS A 3 0.42 -20.47 -28.97
CA HIS A 3 0.30 -19.12 -28.41
C HIS A 3 1.11 -18.92 -27.12
N SER A 4 1.12 -19.92 -26.22
CA SER A 4 1.77 -19.80 -24.91
C SER A 4 3.29 -19.78 -24.99
N TYR A 5 3.91 -20.48 -25.96
CA TYR A 5 5.36 -20.47 -26.11
C TYR A 5 5.88 -19.12 -26.60
N ARG A 6 5.18 -18.51 -27.57
CA ARG A 6 5.51 -17.18 -28.09
C ARG A 6 5.36 -16.11 -27.00
N GLU A 7 4.29 -16.16 -26.21
CA GLU A 7 4.07 -15.25 -25.09
C GLU A 7 5.12 -15.40 -23.99
N GLN A 8 5.49 -16.63 -23.63
CA GLN A 8 6.57 -16.89 -22.68
C GLN A 8 7.93 -16.38 -23.18
N ALA A 9 8.24 -16.59 -24.47
CA ALA A 9 9.47 -16.10 -25.08
C ALA A 9 9.52 -14.56 -25.08
N VAL A 10 8.42 -13.90 -25.46
CA VAL A 10 8.30 -12.44 -25.43
C VAL A 10 8.48 -11.90 -24.00
N ARG A 11 7.87 -12.55 -22.99
CA ARG A 11 8.03 -12.16 -21.58
C ARG A 11 9.48 -12.27 -21.12
N LYS A 12 10.16 -13.38 -21.44
CA LYS A 12 11.57 -13.58 -21.11
C LYS A 12 12.47 -12.51 -21.74
N VAL A 13 12.24 -12.17 -23.02
CA VAL A 13 13.00 -11.11 -23.71
C VAL A 13 12.74 -9.75 -23.06
N LYS A 14 11.49 -9.41 -22.75
CA LYS A 14 11.15 -8.15 -22.05
C LYS A 14 11.88 -8.04 -20.71
N HIS A 15 11.86 -9.09 -19.89
CA HIS A 15 12.55 -9.09 -18.60
C HIS A 15 14.06 -8.96 -18.78
N PHE A 16 14.66 -9.68 -19.72
CA PHE A 16 16.09 -9.56 -20.00
C PHE A 16 16.49 -8.14 -20.43
N VAL A 17 15.74 -7.52 -21.33
CA VAL A 17 15.99 -6.13 -21.77
C VAL A 17 15.88 -5.16 -20.61
N ARG A 18 14.86 -5.31 -19.75
CA ARG A 18 14.70 -4.51 -18.52
C ARG A 18 15.92 -4.67 -17.62
N ASP A 19 16.33 -5.90 -17.34
CA ASP A 19 17.42 -6.19 -16.40
C ASP A 19 18.75 -5.59 -16.87
N VAL A 20 19.10 -5.78 -18.15
CA VAL A 20 20.31 -5.18 -18.74
C VAL A 20 20.24 -3.65 -18.72
N THR A 21 19.07 -3.09 -19.04
CA THR A 21 18.84 -1.64 -19.02
C THR A 21 19.01 -1.08 -17.61
N ALA A 22 18.48 -1.75 -16.59
CA ALA A 22 18.60 -1.36 -15.19
C ALA A 22 20.07 -1.32 -14.74
N GLU A 23 20.85 -2.34 -15.09
CA GLU A 23 22.29 -2.40 -14.80
C GLU A 23 23.07 -1.26 -15.48
N ILE A 24 22.84 -1.02 -16.77
CA ILE A 24 23.50 0.07 -17.52
C ILE A 24 23.16 1.43 -16.91
N LEU A 25 21.89 1.66 -16.57
CA LEU A 25 21.45 2.92 -15.97
C LEU A 25 22.00 3.13 -14.56
N LEU A 26 22.16 2.05 -13.77
CA LEU A 26 22.80 2.13 -12.46
C LEU A 26 24.30 2.40 -12.58
N ALA A 27 24.99 1.70 -13.49
CA ALA A 27 26.43 1.85 -13.73
C ALA A 27 26.79 3.26 -14.23
N SER A 28 25.92 3.85 -15.06
CA SER A 28 26.04 5.25 -15.53
C SER A 28 25.59 6.29 -14.50
N SER A 29 25.22 5.86 -13.28
CA SER A 29 24.65 6.70 -12.21
C SER A 29 23.30 7.37 -12.54
N ILE A 30 22.72 7.09 -13.70
CA ILE A 30 21.49 7.72 -14.18
C ILE A 30 20.31 7.38 -13.28
N THR A 31 20.26 6.18 -12.67
CA THR A 31 19.19 5.79 -11.72
C THR A 31 19.61 5.94 -10.25
N ARG A 32 20.84 6.39 -9.96
CA ARG A 32 21.29 6.56 -8.58
C ARG A 32 20.50 7.67 -7.88
N PRO A 33 20.02 7.44 -6.65
CA PRO A 33 19.22 8.43 -5.92
C PRO A 33 19.95 9.76 -5.69
N GLY A 34 21.25 9.73 -5.37
CA GLY A 34 22.07 10.94 -5.22
C GLY A 34 22.16 11.82 -6.47
N PHE A 35 21.78 11.31 -7.64
CA PHE A 35 21.62 12.10 -8.87
C PHE A 35 20.14 12.40 -9.16
N ARG A 36 19.27 11.39 -9.17
CA ARG A 36 17.87 11.52 -9.61
C ARG A 36 16.91 12.14 -8.61
N ALA A 37 17.18 11.91 -7.34
CA ALA A 37 16.33 12.27 -6.22
C ALA A 37 17.00 13.30 -5.28
N ARG A 38 18.19 13.83 -5.63
CA ARG A 38 19.01 14.69 -4.76
C ARG A 38 18.24 15.78 -4.00
N ASP A 39 17.32 16.47 -4.68
CA ASP A 39 16.51 17.56 -4.11
C ASP A 39 15.01 17.17 -4.09
N LYS A 40 14.72 15.90 -3.84
CA LYS A 40 13.37 15.32 -3.90
C LYS A 40 13.09 14.42 -2.72
N LEU A 41 11.82 14.29 -2.39
CA LEU A 41 11.31 13.32 -1.44
C LEU A 41 10.81 12.07 -2.18
N THR A 42 11.44 10.94 -1.88
CA THR A 42 10.90 9.62 -2.24
C THR A 42 10.02 9.13 -1.10
N ILE A 43 8.84 8.59 -1.41
CA ILE A 43 7.96 7.96 -0.42
C ILE A 43 7.66 6.57 -0.96
N VAL A 44 7.94 5.53 -0.17
CA VAL A 44 7.61 4.15 -0.51
C VAL A 44 6.42 3.69 0.32
N THR A 45 5.57 2.85 -0.24
CA THR A 45 4.42 2.28 0.46
C THR A 45 4.44 0.76 0.44
N PHE A 46 4.05 0.21 1.58
CA PHE A 46 3.78 -1.20 1.81
C PHE A 46 2.36 -1.32 2.38
N HIS A 47 1.75 -2.50 2.28
CA HIS A 47 0.50 -2.79 3.00
C HIS A 47 0.74 -3.96 3.95
N ARG A 48 0.94 -5.16 3.38
CA ARG A 48 1.14 -6.39 4.17
C ARG A 48 2.60 -6.82 4.24
N VAL A 49 3.02 -7.31 5.40
CA VAL A 49 4.30 -8.01 5.59
C VAL A 49 4.05 -9.39 6.15
N LEU A 50 4.01 -10.40 5.28
CA LEU A 50 3.57 -11.75 5.64
C LEU A 50 4.71 -12.77 5.42
N PRO A 51 5.00 -13.65 6.39
CA PRO A 51 5.87 -14.80 6.16
C PRO A 51 5.39 -15.63 4.97
N ALA A 52 6.32 -16.19 4.18
CA ALA A 52 6.00 -16.88 2.93
C ALA A 52 4.86 -17.93 3.03
N PRO A 53 4.75 -18.77 4.08
CA PRO A 53 3.64 -19.72 4.22
C PRO A 53 2.26 -19.06 4.39
N ILE A 54 2.21 -17.90 5.04
CA ILE A 54 0.98 -17.13 5.24
C ILE A 54 0.64 -16.35 3.96
N LEU A 55 1.66 -15.71 3.36
CA LEU A 55 1.53 -15.00 2.09
C LEU A 55 0.97 -15.90 0.97
N ALA A 56 1.39 -17.17 0.89
CA ALA A 56 0.89 -18.12 -0.09
C ALA A 56 -0.63 -18.40 0.02
N GLN A 57 -1.24 -18.07 1.16
CA GLN A 57 -2.68 -18.23 1.40
C GLN A 57 -3.46 -16.93 1.20
N TYR A 58 -2.77 -15.78 1.24
CA TYR A 58 -3.37 -14.47 1.14
C TYR A 58 -3.98 -14.22 -0.26
N PRO A 59 -5.24 -13.78 -0.37
CA PRO A 59 -5.91 -13.66 -1.66
C PRO A 59 -5.44 -12.47 -2.52
N LEU A 60 -4.71 -11.50 -1.94
CA LEU A 60 -4.23 -10.31 -2.65
C LEU A 60 -2.68 -10.19 -2.60
N PRO A 61 -1.92 -11.17 -3.11
CA PRO A 61 -0.46 -11.19 -2.95
C PRO A 61 0.25 -9.99 -3.59
N GLY A 62 -0.41 -9.25 -4.50
CA GLY A 62 0.13 -8.05 -5.14
C GLY A 62 0.33 -6.86 -4.21
N ILE A 63 -0.20 -6.86 -2.99
CA ILE A 63 0.00 -5.79 -1.99
C ILE A 63 0.78 -6.28 -0.76
N ALA A 64 1.49 -7.38 -0.90
CA ALA A 64 2.19 -8.03 0.20
C ALA A 64 3.64 -8.33 -0.16
N VAL A 65 4.50 -8.26 0.85
CA VAL A 65 5.92 -8.62 0.78
C VAL A 65 6.25 -9.56 1.94
N THR A 66 7.35 -10.31 1.84
CA THR A 66 7.85 -11.05 3.01
C THR A 66 8.76 -10.17 3.89
N PRO A 67 9.00 -10.55 5.17
CA PRO A 67 9.99 -9.86 6.01
C PRO A 67 11.39 -9.81 5.38
N GLU A 68 11.79 -10.84 4.66
CA GLU A 68 13.08 -10.90 3.95
C GLU A 68 13.12 -9.95 2.75
N GLU A 69 12.03 -9.79 2.03
CA GLU A 69 11.93 -8.80 0.96
C GLU A 69 11.95 -7.37 1.51
N LEU A 70 11.19 -7.10 2.57
CA LEU A 70 11.23 -5.82 3.28
C LEU A 70 12.66 -5.47 3.69
N ARG A 71 13.38 -6.40 4.33
CA ARG A 71 14.77 -6.21 4.73
C ARG A 71 15.66 -5.83 3.53
N ARG A 72 15.57 -6.56 2.41
CA ARG A 72 16.36 -6.27 1.20
C ARG A 72 16.05 -4.89 0.63
N PHE A 73 14.80 -4.46 0.67
CA PHE A 73 14.43 -3.11 0.23
C PHE A 73 15.05 -2.05 1.14
N LEU A 74 14.91 -2.23 2.47
CA LEU A 74 15.49 -1.32 3.45
C LEU A 74 17.02 -1.22 3.36
N GLU A 75 17.72 -2.33 3.07
CA GLU A 75 19.18 -2.36 2.85
C GLU A 75 19.56 -1.43 1.69
N VAL A 76 18.88 -1.57 0.54
CA VAL A 76 19.11 -0.69 -0.62
C VAL A 76 18.73 0.76 -0.30
N PHE A 77 17.69 0.98 0.49
CA PHE A 77 17.28 2.33 0.87
C PHE A 77 18.35 3.00 1.74
N GLN A 78 18.85 2.33 2.78
CA GLN A 78 19.87 2.87 3.67
C GLN A 78 21.20 3.14 2.96
N ASP A 79 21.53 2.36 1.92
CA ASP A 79 22.71 2.60 1.09
C ASP A 79 22.63 3.93 0.33
N HIS A 80 21.43 4.35 -0.10
CA HIS A 80 21.26 5.45 -1.05
C HIS A 80 20.44 6.65 -0.57
N TYR A 81 19.70 6.53 0.53
CA TYR A 81 18.77 7.52 1.04
C TYR A 81 18.99 7.79 2.54
N SER A 82 18.51 8.94 3.00
CA SER A 82 18.24 9.19 4.42
C SER A 82 16.83 8.69 4.71
N VAL A 83 16.73 7.53 5.35
CA VAL A 83 15.48 6.78 5.54
C VAL A 83 14.80 7.15 6.85
N GLY A 84 13.49 7.44 6.83
CA GLY A 84 12.70 7.74 8.02
C GLY A 84 11.19 7.63 7.82
N ASN A 85 10.43 8.17 8.78
CA ASN A 85 8.99 8.34 8.65
C ASN A 85 8.66 9.50 7.68
N LEU A 86 7.39 9.59 7.27
CA LEU A 86 6.88 10.62 6.38
C LEU A 86 7.02 12.02 6.99
N TYR A 87 6.58 12.22 8.22
CA TYR A 87 6.57 13.55 8.82
C TYR A 87 7.97 14.20 8.78
N GLU A 88 8.98 13.54 9.36
CA GLU A 88 10.35 14.06 9.42
C GLU A 88 10.94 14.22 8.01
N SER A 89 10.74 13.25 7.12
CA SER A 89 11.25 13.31 5.75
C SER A 89 10.62 14.44 4.95
N ALA A 90 9.31 14.70 5.13
CA ALA A 90 8.58 15.77 4.47
C ALA A 90 8.96 17.14 5.04
N LYS A 91 9.20 17.27 6.34
CA LYS A 91 9.73 18.50 6.95
C LYS A 91 11.13 18.81 6.46
N LEU A 92 12.01 17.81 6.40
CA LEU A 92 13.36 17.96 5.85
C LEU A 92 13.30 18.42 4.39
N HIS A 93 12.45 17.78 3.58
CA HIS A 93 12.22 18.19 2.19
C HIS A 93 11.75 19.64 2.07
N GLN A 94 10.71 20.03 2.82
CA GLN A 94 10.17 21.40 2.81
C GLN A 94 11.14 22.46 3.31
N SER A 95 12.08 22.12 4.20
CA SER A 95 13.08 23.07 4.70
C SER A 95 14.01 23.59 3.58
N GLY A 96 14.13 22.85 2.48
CA GLY A 96 15.08 23.13 1.40
C GLY A 96 16.51 22.72 1.71
N GLU A 97 16.76 22.12 2.88
CA GLU A 97 18.03 21.49 3.19
C GLU A 97 18.34 20.36 2.19
N ARG A 98 19.62 20.21 1.88
CA ARG A 98 20.12 19.24 0.89
C ARG A 98 21.05 18.25 1.57
N PRO A 99 20.50 17.22 2.23
CA PRO A 99 21.31 16.18 2.85
C PRO A 99 22.18 15.46 1.80
N GLU A 100 23.25 14.81 2.26
CA GLU A 100 24.14 14.03 1.40
C GLU A 100 23.38 12.94 0.64
N LYS A 101 22.48 12.24 1.35
CA LYS A 101 21.53 11.29 0.77
C LYS A 101 20.13 11.90 0.74
N PRO A 102 19.40 11.81 -0.38
CA PRO A 102 18.04 12.35 -0.45
C PRO A 102 17.09 11.67 0.54
N PRO A 103 16.07 12.37 1.05
CA PRO A 103 15.12 11.80 2.00
C PRO A 103 14.24 10.72 1.36
N LEU A 104 14.01 9.65 2.12
CA LEU A 104 13.06 8.60 1.80
C LEU A 104 12.16 8.29 3.00
N ALA A 105 10.85 8.45 2.80
CA ALA A 105 9.85 8.05 3.77
C ALA A 105 9.38 6.61 3.52
N VAL A 106 9.37 5.78 4.57
CA VAL A 106 8.78 4.44 4.55
C VAL A 106 7.36 4.52 5.14
N THR A 107 6.37 4.05 4.40
CA THR A 107 4.96 4.09 4.82
C THR A 107 4.29 2.71 4.72
N PHE A 108 3.37 2.44 5.64
CA PHE A 108 2.50 1.28 5.67
C PHE A 108 1.05 1.74 5.79
N ASP A 109 0.16 1.16 5.00
CA ASP A 109 -1.27 1.50 5.00
C ASP A 109 -2.11 0.44 5.76
N ASP A 110 -3.39 0.73 5.94
CA ASP A 110 -4.45 -0.10 6.56
C ASP A 110 -4.36 -0.36 8.06
N GLY A 111 -3.17 -0.60 8.61
CA GLY A 111 -2.97 -0.89 10.03
C GLY A 111 -3.18 -2.36 10.41
N GLN A 112 -2.94 -3.29 9.47
CA GLN A 112 -3.05 -4.73 9.74
C GLN A 112 -2.05 -5.20 10.80
N LEU A 113 -2.42 -6.25 11.55
CA LEU A 113 -1.64 -6.79 12.66
C LEU A 113 -0.22 -7.22 12.23
N ASP A 114 -0.06 -7.68 11.00
CA ASP A 114 1.23 -8.10 10.45
C ASP A 114 2.27 -6.97 10.35
N ASN A 115 1.82 -5.70 10.31
CA ASN A 115 2.72 -4.54 10.43
C ASN A 115 3.45 -4.54 11.77
N TYR A 116 2.75 -4.88 12.86
CA TYR A 116 3.35 -5.01 14.19
C TYR A 116 4.12 -6.33 14.34
N GLN A 117 3.52 -7.45 13.92
CA GLN A 117 4.12 -8.77 14.18
C GLN A 117 5.37 -9.06 13.34
N PHE A 118 5.43 -8.55 12.11
CA PHE A 118 6.45 -8.93 11.14
C PHE A 118 7.21 -7.76 10.53
N ALA A 119 6.58 -6.60 10.32
CA ALA A 119 7.29 -5.42 9.80
C ALA A 119 8.13 -4.74 10.89
N LEU A 120 7.54 -4.47 12.06
CA LEU A 120 8.19 -3.78 13.18
C LEU A 120 9.52 -4.43 13.61
N PRO A 121 9.63 -5.76 13.81
CA PRO A 121 10.91 -6.37 14.15
C PRO A 121 12.01 -6.18 13.10
N VAL A 122 11.65 -6.11 11.81
CA VAL A 122 12.61 -5.82 10.73
C VAL A 122 13.05 -4.37 10.79
N LEU A 123 12.12 -3.44 10.99
CA LEU A 123 12.40 -2.01 11.11
C LEU A 123 13.30 -1.71 12.32
N ASP A 124 13.00 -2.27 13.49
CA ASP A 124 13.79 -2.09 14.71
C ASP A 124 15.19 -2.68 14.58
N ALA A 125 15.32 -3.88 14.01
CA ALA A 125 16.62 -4.50 13.76
C ALA A 125 17.52 -3.66 12.83
N MET A 126 16.91 -2.84 11.97
CA MET A 126 17.60 -1.95 11.04
C MET A 126 17.66 -0.49 11.51
N ASN A 127 17.10 -0.19 12.69
CA ASN A 127 16.93 1.16 13.23
C ASN A 127 16.26 2.14 12.23
N VAL A 128 15.22 1.67 11.54
CA VAL A 128 14.44 2.46 10.58
C VAL A 128 13.11 2.85 11.22
N ARG A 129 12.79 4.15 11.20
CA ARG A 129 11.46 4.65 11.55
C ARG A 129 10.60 4.75 10.28
N ALA A 130 9.30 4.55 10.46
CA ALA A 130 8.32 4.48 9.38
C ALA A 130 7.00 5.09 9.84
N SER A 131 6.10 5.37 8.90
CA SER A 131 4.74 5.83 9.17
C SER A 131 3.74 4.70 8.95
N PHE A 132 2.77 4.56 9.85
CA PHE A 132 1.68 3.61 9.75
C PHE A 132 0.37 4.37 9.70
N PHE A 133 -0.36 4.27 8.59
CA PHE A 133 -1.67 4.87 8.41
C PHE A 133 -2.75 3.86 8.79
N VAL A 134 -3.52 4.18 9.82
CA VAL A 134 -4.48 3.23 10.41
C VAL A 134 -5.93 3.64 10.14
N VAL A 135 -6.78 2.64 9.87
CA VAL A 135 -8.23 2.80 9.72
C VAL A 135 -8.88 2.61 11.10
N THR A 136 -9.40 3.67 11.69
CA THR A 136 -9.74 3.65 13.13
C THR A 136 -10.84 2.66 13.50
N ASP A 137 -11.88 2.50 12.68
CA ASP A 137 -12.96 1.55 12.97
C ASP A 137 -12.46 0.10 12.89
N ALA A 138 -11.52 -0.18 12.00
CA ALA A 138 -10.91 -1.50 11.87
C ALA A 138 -10.07 -1.83 13.11
N ILE A 139 -9.36 -0.85 13.68
CA ILE A 139 -8.64 -0.99 14.95
C ILE A 139 -9.61 -1.25 16.12
N GLU A 140 -10.69 -0.47 16.23
CA GLU A 140 -11.68 -0.60 17.31
C GLU A 140 -12.44 -1.93 17.27
N SER A 141 -12.85 -2.36 16.07
CA SER A 141 -13.65 -3.58 15.87
C SER A 141 -12.80 -4.84 15.74
N ASN A 142 -11.50 -4.70 15.47
CA ASN A 142 -10.61 -5.79 15.04
C ASN A 142 -11.16 -6.56 13.82
N GLU A 143 -11.85 -5.86 12.92
CA GLU A 143 -12.28 -6.39 11.63
C GLU A 143 -11.31 -5.96 10.52
N VAL A 144 -10.89 -6.90 9.69
CA VAL A 144 -10.11 -6.60 8.48
C VAL A 144 -10.97 -5.85 7.45
N LEU A 145 -10.30 -5.10 6.58
CA LEU A 145 -10.96 -4.21 5.64
C LEU A 145 -11.83 -4.94 4.63
N TRP A 146 -12.82 -4.24 4.11
CA TRP A 146 -13.82 -4.78 3.18
C TRP A 146 -13.19 -5.47 1.96
N HIS A 147 -12.04 -5.00 1.47
CA HIS A 147 -11.37 -5.60 0.30
C HIS A 147 -10.78 -6.98 0.64
N ASP A 148 -10.21 -7.15 1.84
CA ASP A 148 -9.69 -8.43 2.34
C ASP A 148 -10.81 -9.44 2.53
N ARG A 149 -11.92 -8.99 3.13
CA ARG A 149 -13.12 -9.81 3.35
C ARG A 149 -13.70 -10.32 2.03
N ILE A 150 -13.87 -9.44 1.04
CA ILE A 150 -14.31 -9.81 -0.32
C ILE A 150 -13.34 -10.80 -0.93
N ALA A 151 -12.04 -10.47 -0.92
CA ALA A 151 -11.03 -11.27 -1.58
C ALA A 151 -10.97 -12.70 -1.01
N TYR A 152 -11.06 -12.83 0.32
CA TYR A 152 -11.11 -14.12 1.00
C TYR A 152 -12.38 -14.89 0.65
N ALA A 153 -13.54 -14.23 0.69
CA ALA A 153 -14.81 -14.89 0.42
C ALA A 153 -14.91 -15.37 -1.04
N VAL A 154 -14.43 -14.58 -2.01
CA VAL A 154 -14.34 -14.95 -3.42
C VAL A 154 -13.34 -16.08 -3.63
N GLN A 155 -12.14 -16.03 -3.03
CA GLN A 155 -11.16 -17.11 -3.10
C GLN A 155 -11.75 -18.43 -2.56
N LYS A 156 -12.50 -18.38 -1.46
CA LYS A 156 -13.17 -19.55 -0.88
C LYS A 156 -14.28 -20.08 -1.78
N LEU A 157 -15.06 -19.22 -2.41
CA LEU A 157 -16.07 -19.60 -3.40
C LEU A 157 -15.42 -20.29 -4.61
N GLN A 158 -14.34 -19.71 -5.14
CA GLN A 158 -13.58 -20.27 -6.27
C GLN A 158 -13.05 -21.67 -5.94
N ARG A 159 -12.45 -21.86 -4.76
CA ARG A 159 -11.91 -23.16 -4.31
C ARG A 159 -12.98 -24.25 -4.14
N ARG A 160 -14.24 -23.88 -3.88
CA ARG A 160 -15.36 -24.84 -3.79
C ARG A 160 -15.78 -25.41 -5.15
N GLY A 161 -15.36 -24.80 -6.27
CA GLY A 161 -15.61 -25.32 -7.62
C GLY A 161 -17.08 -25.41 -8.03
N GLY A 162 -17.98 -24.69 -7.35
CA GLY A 162 -19.43 -24.75 -7.59
C GLY A 162 -19.94 -23.74 -8.64
N SER A 163 -21.13 -24.01 -9.18
CA SER A 163 -21.94 -23.04 -9.93
C SER A 163 -22.36 -21.91 -8.98
N GLY A 164 -21.95 -20.67 -9.27
CA GLY A 164 -22.32 -19.50 -8.47
C GLY A 164 -21.28 -18.38 -8.46
N LEU A 165 -20.01 -18.66 -8.79
CA LEU A 165 -18.99 -17.61 -8.88
C LEU A 165 -19.34 -16.57 -9.96
N GLN A 166 -19.70 -17.01 -11.17
CA GLN A 166 -20.05 -16.09 -12.25
C GLN A 166 -21.33 -15.28 -11.98
N GLU A 167 -22.31 -15.91 -11.32
CA GLU A 167 -23.54 -15.24 -10.89
C GLU A 167 -23.24 -14.15 -9.86
N TRP A 168 -22.40 -14.47 -8.87
CA TRP A 168 -21.91 -13.51 -7.89
C TRP A 168 -21.11 -12.36 -8.52
N LEU A 169 -20.16 -12.66 -9.41
CA LEU A 169 -19.39 -11.62 -10.10
C LEU A 169 -20.32 -10.67 -10.88
N THR A 170 -21.31 -11.23 -11.59
CA THR A 170 -22.32 -10.44 -12.30
C THR A 170 -23.15 -9.58 -11.35
N GLU A 171 -23.59 -10.12 -10.20
CA GLU A 171 -24.31 -9.36 -9.18
C GLU A 171 -23.49 -8.16 -8.69
N TRP A 172 -22.18 -8.34 -8.49
CA TRP A 172 -21.25 -7.29 -8.05
C TRP A 172 -20.89 -6.27 -9.13
N GLY A 173 -21.42 -6.42 -10.35
CA GLY A 173 -21.17 -5.50 -11.46
C GLY A 173 -19.86 -5.76 -12.20
N VAL A 174 -19.27 -6.94 -12.05
CA VAL A 174 -18.15 -7.37 -12.89
C VAL A 174 -18.70 -7.61 -14.31
N PRO A 175 -18.22 -6.88 -15.34
CA PRO A 175 -18.70 -7.05 -16.72
C PRO A 175 -18.54 -8.48 -17.22
N GLN A 176 -19.53 -9.00 -17.94
CA GLN A 176 -19.50 -10.39 -18.44
C GLN A 176 -18.40 -10.64 -19.48
N ASP A 177 -17.93 -9.59 -20.15
CA ASP A 177 -16.84 -9.60 -21.12
C ASP A 177 -15.46 -9.34 -20.51
N GLN A 178 -15.39 -9.05 -19.20
CA GLN A 178 -14.11 -8.89 -18.51
C GLN A 178 -13.39 -10.23 -18.39
N ASP A 179 -12.07 -10.21 -18.57
CA ASP A 179 -11.21 -11.36 -18.26
C ASP A 179 -11.29 -11.66 -16.75
N THR A 180 -11.94 -12.78 -16.41
CA THR A 180 -12.11 -13.29 -15.05
C THR A 180 -11.07 -14.34 -14.68
N SER A 181 -9.92 -14.37 -15.37
CA SER A 181 -8.77 -15.19 -14.98
C SER A 181 -8.30 -14.92 -13.54
N ASP A 182 -8.54 -13.70 -13.04
CA ASP A 182 -8.40 -13.32 -11.64
C ASP A 182 -9.72 -12.76 -11.07
N PRO A 183 -10.63 -13.64 -10.61
CA PRO A 183 -11.95 -13.21 -10.14
C PRO A 183 -11.89 -12.44 -8.81
N VAL A 184 -10.81 -12.61 -8.04
CA VAL A 184 -10.61 -11.91 -6.77
C VAL A 184 -10.38 -10.43 -7.03
N ASN A 185 -9.40 -10.09 -7.89
CA ASN A 185 -9.11 -8.70 -8.22
C ASN A 185 -10.28 -8.04 -8.96
N ALA A 186 -10.98 -8.77 -9.84
CA ALA A 186 -12.16 -8.26 -10.52
C ALA A 186 -13.29 -7.89 -9.53
N ALA A 187 -13.58 -8.74 -8.55
CA ALA A 187 -14.59 -8.48 -7.53
C ALA A 187 -14.23 -7.26 -6.65
N VAL A 188 -12.97 -7.17 -6.21
CA VAL A 188 -12.50 -6.03 -5.41
C VAL A 188 -12.58 -4.74 -6.21
N ALA A 189 -12.21 -4.75 -7.50
CA ALA A 189 -12.30 -3.59 -8.37
C ALA A 189 -13.75 -3.12 -8.56
N ALA A 190 -14.68 -4.05 -8.80
CA ALA A 190 -16.10 -3.72 -8.94
C ALA A 190 -16.70 -3.18 -7.63
N ALA A 191 -16.28 -3.74 -6.48
CA ALA A 191 -16.73 -3.32 -5.16
C ALA A 191 -16.38 -1.87 -4.79
N LYS A 192 -15.34 -1.29 -5.42
CA LYS A 192 -14.98 0.14 -5.24
C LYS A 192 -16.05 1.09 -5.76
N LEU A 193 -16.87 0.65 -6.72
CA LEU A 193 -17.90 1.46 -7.34
C LEU A 193 -19.25 1.36 -6.62
N LEU A 194 -19.36 0.49 -5.62
CA LEU A 194 -20.57 0.31 -4.83
C LEU A 194 -20.64 1.33 -3.70
N ASP A 195 -21.86 1.80 -3.43
CA ASP A 195 -22.19 2.48 -2.17
C ASP A 195 -21.71 1.63 -0.97
N PRO A 196 -21.09 2.23 0.07
CA PRO A 196 -20.58 1.49 1.22
C PRO A 196 -21.61 0.59 1.92
N GLY A 197 -22.86 1.04 2.05
CA GLY A 197 -23.94 0.27 2.67
C GLY A 197 -24.37 -0.91 1.81
N GLU A 198 -24.45 -0.73 0.49
CA GLU A 198 -24.71 -1.83 -0.44
C GLU A 198 -23.56 -2.84 -0.48
N ARG A 199 -22.31 -2.37 -0.47
CA ARG A 199 -21.12 -3.22 -0.39
C ARG A 199 -21.15 -4.11 0.85
N GLY A 200 -21.45 -3.53 2.02
CA GLY A 200 -21.58 -4.29 3.28
C GLY A 200 -22.66 -5.37 3.20
N ARG A 201 -23.88 -5.02 2.74
CA ARG A 201 -24.98 -5.99 2.60
C ARG A 201 -24.64 -7.16 1.68
N ARG A 202 -23.98 -6.89 0.56
CA ARG A 202 -23.55 -7.93 -0.39
C ARG A 202 -22.45 -8.81 0.19
N LEU A 203 -21.48 -8.21 0.88
CA LEU A 203 -20.41 -8.92 1.55
C LEU A 203 -20.94 -9.87 2.62
N ASP A 204 -21.81 -9.39 3.51
CA ASP A 204 -22.41 -10.22 4.58
C ASP A 204 -23.16 -11.43 4.01
N ARG A 205 -23.88 -11.23 2.89
CA ARG A 205 -24.56 -12.32 2.19
C ARG A 205 -23.56 -13.32 1.60
N LEU A 206 -22.49 -12.85 0.97
CA LEU A 206 -21.44 -13.72 0.42
C LEU A 206 -20.78 -14.54 1.53
N GLU A 207 -20.40 -13.91 2.63
CA GLU A 207 -19.74 -14.56 3.78
C GLU A 207 -20.61 -15.64 4.42
N LYS A 208 -21.93 -15.43 4.49
CA LYS A 208 -22.90 -16.46 4.93
C LYS A 208 -22.91 -17.68 4.01
N VAL A 209 -22.87 -17.48 2.69
CA VAL A 209 -22.85 -18.57 1.70
C VAL A 209 -21.54 -19.36 1.78
N VAL A 210 -20.41 -18.66 1.89
CA VAL A 210 -19.09 -19.32 1.90
C VAL A 210 -18.64 -19.77 3.30
N GLY A 211 -19.38 -19.42 4.35
CA GLY A 211 -19.00 -19.65 5.73
C GLY A 211 -17.65 -19.00 6.07
N ALA A 212 -17.44 -17.76 5.64
CA ALA A 212 -16.15 -17.04 5.79
C ALA A 212 -15.91 -16.45 7.19
N HIS A 213 -16.70 -16.84 8.19
CA HIS A 213 -16.53 -16.36 9.58
C HIS A 213 -15.28 -16.95 10.27
N ILE A 214 -14.59 -17.90 9.65
CA ILE A 214 -13.29 -18.40 10.13
C ILE A 214 -12.22 -17.42 9.67
N ARG A 215 -11.58 -16.75 10.63
CA ARG A 215 -10.46 -15.84 10.40
C ARG A 215 -9.22 -16.61 9.92
N PRO A 216 -8.69 -16.33 8.72
CA PRO A 216 -7.45 -16.95 8.24
C PRO A 216 -6.21 -16.46 9.01
N ASP A 217 -5.06 -17.13 8.87
CA ASP A 217 -3.83 -16.81 9.62
C ASP A 217 -3.26 -15.41 9.36
N TRP A 218 -3.61 -14.78 8.23
CA TRP A 218 -3.24 -13.40 7.92
C TRP A 218 -4.22 -12.37 8.48
N ASP A 219 -5.32 -12.79 9.10
CA ASP A 219 -6.36 -11.89 9.59
C ASP A 219 -5.95 -11.23 10.91
N GLY A 220 -6.27 -9.95 11.06
CA GLY A 220 -6.01 -9.19 12.28
C GLY A 220 -5.74 -7.74 12.00
N MET A 221 -6.25 -6.87 12.86
CA MET A 221 -5.85 -5.47 12.94
C MET A 221 -4.92 -5.27 14.14
N MET A 222 -4.05 -4.27 14.07
CA MET A 222 -3.38 -3.80 15.27
C MET A 222 -4.42 -3.37 16.31
N ASN A 223 -4.04 -3.40 17.59
CA ASN A 223 -4.84 -2.81 18.67
C ASN A 223 -4.16 -1.52 19.16
N TRP A 224 -4.82 -0.80 20.06
CA TRP A 224 -4.29 0.45 20.60
C TRP A 224 -2.98 0.31 21.37
N ASP A 225 -2.74 -0.83 22.03
CA ASP A 225 -1.50 -1.06 22.74
C ASP A 225 -0.32 -1.22 21.78
N HIS A 226 -0.49 -1.97 20.69
CA HIS A 226 0.49 -2.06 19.60
C HIS A 226 0.79 -0.68 18.99
N ILE A 227 -0.25 0.12 18.71
CA ILE A 227 -0.12 1.46 18.13
C ILE A 227 0.65 2.39 19.06
N ARG A 228 0.33 2.39 20.37
CA ARG A 228 1.05 3.18 21.38
C ARG A 228 2.50 2.74 21.51
N GLU A 229 2.78 1.44 21.49
CA GLU A 229 4.13 0.90 21.53
C GLU A 229 4.95 1.38 20.32
N MET A 230 4.43 1.21 19.10
CA MET A 230 5.09 1.66 17.87
C MET A 230 5.37 3.17 17.89
N ARG A 231 4.39 3.97 18.33
CA ARG A 231 4.58 5.41 18.49
C ARG A 231 5.68 5.72 19.52
N SER A 232 5.70 5.02 20.66
CA SER A 232 6.74 5.21 21.68
C SER A 232 8.14 4.81 21.17
N GLY A 233 8.21 3.89 20.22
CA GLY A 233 9.41 3.53 19.47
C GLY A 233 9.85 4.57 18.44
N GLY A 234 9.11 5.67 18.25
CA GLY A 234 9.44 6.72 17.28
C GLY A 234 8.91 6.50 15.87
N HIS A 235 7.98 5.55 15.69
CA HIS A 235 7.23 5.46 14.44
C HIS A 235 6.14 6.54 14.41
N GLU A 236 5.83 7.02 13.21
CA GLU A 236 4.70 7.93 13.01
C GLU A 236 3.41 7.11 12.88
N ILE A 237 2.35 7.57 13.54
CA ILE A 237 1.00 7.05 13.32
C ILE A 237 0.19 8.13 12.61
N GLY A 238 -0.24 7.82 11.39
CA GLY A 238 -1.08 8.68 10.56
C GLY A 238 -2.50 8.14 10.45
N SER A 239 -3.40 8.95 9.91
CA SER A 239 -4.80 8.55 9.67
C SER A 239 -5.00 7.95 8.29
N HIS A 240 -5.79 6.88 8.21
CA HIS A 240 -6.27 6.28 6.96
C HIS A 240 -7.80 6.32 6.84
N SER A 241 -8.41 7.43 7.27
CA SER A 241 -9.87 7.60 7.45
C SER A 241 -10.46 6.75 8.58
N THR A 242 -11.79 6.84 8.77
CA THR A 242 -12.50 6.16 9.85
C THR A 242 -12.85 4.73 9.44
N SER A 243 -13.51 4.57 8.28
CA SER A 243 -14.06 3.29 7.80
C SER A 243 -13.48 2.81 6.45
N HIS A 244 -12.47 3.50 5.92
CA HIS A 244 -11.83 3.20 4.62
C HIS A 244 -12.80 3.22 3.40
N PRO A 245 -13.64 4.26 3.23
CA PRO A 245 -14.48 4.40 2.05
C PRO A 245 -13.71 4.98 0.86
N ILE A 246 -14.30 4.94 -0.34
CA ILE A 246 -13.82 5.73 -1.47
C ILE A 246 -14.26 7.18 -1.26
N LEU A 247 -13.38 8.01 -0.70
CA LEU A 247 -13.72 9.36 -0.19
C LEU A 247 -14.45 10.26 -1.22
N PRO A 248 -14.11 10.26 -2.52
CA PRO A 248 -14.87 11.04 -3.50
C PRO A 248 -16.35 10.66 -3.62
N LEU A 249 -16.74 9.44 -3.22
CA LEU A 249 -18.11 8.93 -3.37
C LEU A 249 -19.00 9.17 -2.15
N VAL A 250 -18.47 9.65 -1.03
CA VAL A 250 -19.26 9.90 0.18
C VAL A 250 -19.75 11.35 0.25
N SER A 251 -20.85 11.58 0.96
CA SER A 251 -21.41 12.91 1.21
C SER A 251 -20.45 13.82 1.99
N ASP A 252 -20.73 15.12 2.07
CA ASP A 252 -19.90 16.07 2.82
C ASP A 252 -19.89 15.78 4.33
N GLN A 253 -21.04 15.37 4.86
CA GLN A 253 -21.16 14.99 6.26
C GLN A 253 -20.34 13.74 6.58
N GLU A 254 -20.41 12.73 5.71
CA GLU A 254 -19.59 11.51 5.84
C GLU A 254 -18.12 11.83 5.65
N LEU A 255 -17.75 12.66 4.69
CA LEU A 255 -16.36 13.06 4.46
C LEU A 255 -15.75 13.75 5.67
N GLN A 256 -16.50 14.66 6.30
CA GLN A 256 -16.08 15.32 7.54
C GLN A 256 -15.88 14.31 8.67
N HIS A 257 -16.82 13.36 8.82
CA HIS A 257 -16.69 12.29 9.79
C HIS A 257 -15.43 11.46 9.51
N GLU A 258 -15.28 10.93 8.30
CA GLU A 258 -14.15 10.08 7.90
C GLU A 258 -12.78 10.69 8.19
N ILE A 259 -12.63 11.99 7.90
CA ILE A 259 -11.35 12.70 7.99
C ILE A 259 -11.09 13.26 9.40
N GLU A 260 -12.08 13.93 10.01
CA GLU A 260 -11.88 14.58 11.31
C GLU A 260 -12.04 13.63 12.49
N HIS A 261 -12.99 12.69 12.42
CA HIS A 261 -13.20 11.73 13.51
C HIS A 261 -11.99 10.82 13.69
N SER A 262 -11.49 10.24 12.59
CA SER A 262 -10.27 9.43 12.62
C SER A 262 -9.09 10.16 13.24
N ARG A 263 -8.87 11.44 12.88
CA ARG A 263 -7.83 12.29 13.49
C ARG A 263 -8.02 12.40 14.99
N ARG A 264 -9.20 12.87 15.44
CA ARG A 264 -9.49 13.12 16.86
C ARG A 264 -9.40 11.85 17.70
N LEU A 265 -9.88 10.73 17.18
CA LEU A 265 -9.83 9.45 17.86
C LEU A 265 -8.37 8.99 18.04
N LEU A 266 -7.56 9.06 16.99
CA LEU A 266 -6.13 8.75 17.06
C LEU A 266 -5.41 9.65 18.07
N GLU A 267 -5.66 10.97 18.02
CA GLU A 267 -5.04 11.92 18.95
C GLU A 267 -5.43 11.64 20.40
N THR A 268 -6.70 11.29 20.64
CA THR A 268 -7.20 10.93 21.98
C THR A 268 -6.56 9.65 22.49
N GLN A 269 -6.44 8.62 21.65
CA GLN A 269 -5.93 7.31 22.04
C GLN A 269 -4.42 7.31 22.29
N MET A 270 -3.69 8.22 21.64
CA MET A 270 -2.22 8.32 21.72
C MET A 270 -1.72 9.48 22.59
N ASP A 271 -2.61 10.41 22.97
CA ASP A 271 -2.24 11.71 23.58
C ASP A 271 -1.13 12.42 22.79
N HIS A 272 -1.33 12.50 21.47
CA HIS A 272 -0.36 13.03 20.53
C HIS A 272 -1.02 13.52 19.26
N GLU A 273 -0.47 14.58 18.66
CA GLU A 273 -0.98 15.12 17.39
C GLU A 273 -0.83 14.13 16.23
N VAL A 274 -1.81 14.12 15.34
CA VAL A 274 -1.79 13.35 14.09
C VAL A 274 -1.71 14.32 12.92
N ARG A 275 -0.60 14.26 12.20
CA ARG A 275 -0.20 15.29 11.22
C ARG A 275 -0.26 14.82 9.77
N SER A 276 -0.34 13.51 9.54
CA SER A 276 -0.33 12.95 8.18
C SER A 276 -1.58 12.12 7.90
N PHE A 277 -2.04 12.16 6.65
CA PHE A 277 -3.19 11.43 6.14
C PHE A 277 -2.81 10.56 4.93
N CYS A 278 -3.38 9.37 4.82
CA CYS A 278 -3.32 8.56 3.61
C CYS A 278 -4.73 8.41 3.05
N TYR A 279 -4.91 8.73 1.77
CA TYR A 279 -6.22 8.57 1.12
C TYR A 279 -6.49 7.07 0.88
N PRO A 280 -7.62 6.51 1.36
CA PRO A 280 -8.05 5.16 0.99
C PRO A 280 -7.97 4.93 -0.51
N ASN A 281 -7.31 3.86 -0.94
CA ASN A 281 -7.04 3.54 -2.35
C ASN A 281 -6.24 4.60 -3.15
N GLY A 282 -5.84 5.69 -2.51
CA GLY A 282 -5.25 6.87 -3.14
C GLY A 282 -6.25 7.74 -3.90
N ASP A 283 -7.55 7.56 -3.69
CA ASP A 283 -8.61 8.29 -4.37
C ASP A 283 -8.92 9.61 -3.67
N TYR A 284 -8.96 10.70 -4.44
CA TYR A 284 -9.22 12.05 -3.94
C TYR A 284 -9.75 12.96 -5.06
N ASP A 285 -10.45 14.01 -4.66
CA ASP A 285 -10.82 15.17 -5.48
C ASP A 285 -10.48 16.47 -4.71
N GLU A 286 -10.82 17.63 -5.28
CA GLU A 286 -10.56 18.93 -4.65
C GLU A 286 -11.29 19.09 -3.30
N ARG A 287 -12.47 18.50 -3.16
CA ARG A 287 -13.31 18.55 -1.96
C ARG A 287 -12.69 17.72 -0.84
N VAL A 288 -12.17 16.54 -1.17
CA VAL A 288 -11.43 15.66 -0.25
C VAL A 288 -10.14 16.35 0.22
N ILE A 289 -9.35 16.94 -0.69
CA ILE A 289 -8.14 17.70 -0.32
C ILE A 289 -8.47 18.87 0.62
N ALA A 290 -9.52 19.63 0.29
CA ALA A 290 -9.95 20.76 1.13
C ALA A 290 -10.34 20.30 2.54
N SER A 291 -11.04 19.17 2.65
CA SER A 291 -11.44 18.58 3.93
C SER A 291 -10.24 18.11 4.76
N VAL A 292 -9.25 17.44 4.13
CA VAL A 292 -8.01 17.05 4.80
C VAL A 292 -7.25 18.29 5.32
N ARG A 293 -7.15 19.34 4.50
CA ARG A 293 -6.51 20.60 4.91
C ARG A 293 -7.25 21.28 6.07
N GLN A 294 -8.58 21.37 5.98
CA GLN A 294 -9.41 21.98 7.02
C GLN A 294 -9.36 21.19 8.34
N ALA A 295 -9.27 19.87 8.25
CA ALA A 295 -9.12 18.99 9.41
C ALA A 295 -7.77 19.13 10.11
N GLY A 296 -6.80 19.87 9.54
CA GLY A 296 -5.54 20.23 10.19
C GLY A 296 -4.38 19.26 9.96
N TYR A 297 -4.48 18.34 8.98
CA TYR A 297 -3.33 17.55 8.55
C TYR A 297 -2.30 18.45 7.85
N GLU A 298 -1.00 18.17 8.03
CA GLU A 298 0.11 18.87 7.37
C GLU A 298 0.49 18.22 6.03
N PHE A 299 0.40 16.88 5.96
CA PHE A 299 0.80 16.10 4.80
C PHE A 299 -0.26 15.06 4.43
N ALA A 300 -0.39 14.76 3.15
CA ALA A 300 -1.18 13.63 2.71
C ALA A 300 -0.58 12.89 1.51
N VAL A 301 -0.70 11.56 1.53
CA VAL A 301 -0.12 10.66 0.52
C VAL A 301 -1.18 9.91 -0.27
N THR A 302 -0.86 9.66 -1.54
CA THR A 302 -1.73 8.99 -2.53
C THR A 302 -1.06 7.70 -3.03
N THR A 303 -1.76 6.90 -3.83
CA THR A 303 -1.18 5.75 -4.54
C THR A 303 -0.60 6.14 -5.91
N ARG A 304 -0.65 7.43 -6.30
CA ARG A 304 -0.11 7.88 -7.58
C ARG A 304 1.40 7.68 -7.60
N TYR A 305 1.87 6.93 -8.60
CA TYR A 305 3.29 6.64 -8.77
C TYR A 305 4.13 7.91 -8.97
N GLY A 306 5.20 8.07 -8.19
CA GLY A 306 6.23 9.05 -8.47
C GLY A 306 7.07 9.50 -7.29
N ILE A 307 7.95 10.47 -7.56
CA ILE A 307 8.82 11.16 -6.61
C ILE A 307 8.42 12.63 -6.51
N ASN A 308 8.63 13.24 -5.36
CA ASN A 308 8.09 14.56 -5.03
C ASN A 308 9.17 15.64 -5.09
N SER A 309 8.91 16.70 -5.84
CA SER A 309 9.81 17.87 -5.91
C SER A 309 9.40 18.92 -4.90
N GLN A 310 10.14 20.02 -4.81
CA GLN A 310 9.77 21.17 -3.96
C GLN A 310 8.45 21.84 -4.34
N ASN A 311 7.97 21.62 -5.58
CA ASN A 311 6.69 22.16 -6.05
C ASN A 311 5.53 21.15 -5.92
N SER A 312 5.79 19.95 -5.37
CA SER A 312 4.74 18.98 -5.13
C SER A 312 3.79 19.48 -4.04
N ASP A 313 2.50 19.31 -4.24
CA ASP A 313 1.47 19.65 -3.25
C ASP A 313 1.62 18.71 -2.03
N PRO A 314 1.85 19.25 -0.81
CA PRO A 314 1.99 18.43 0.40
C PRO A 314 0.73 17.64 0.75
N TYR A 315 -0.44 18.01 0.20
CA TYR A 315 -1.70 17.29 0.39
C TYR A 315 -1.94 16.21 -0.67
N SER A 316 -1.02 15.97 -1.59
CA SER A 316 -1.16 14.90 -2.58
C SER A 316 0.20 14.33 -2.99
N PHE A 317 1.05 14.02 -2.00
CA PHE A 317 2.33 13.42 -2.28
C PHE A 317 2.16 12.07 -2.99
N ARG A 318 3.04 11.84 -3.97
CA ARG A 318 3.14 10.62 -4.76
C ARG A 318 3.98 9.60 -4.02
N ARG A 319 3.70 8.32 -4.25
CA ARG A 319 4.42 7.21 -3.64
C ARG A 319 4.94 6.24 -4.70
N VAL A 320 5.86 5.39 -4.30
CA VAL A 320 6.26 4.20 -5.04
C VAL A 320 5.70 3.02 -4.26
N ASP A 321 4.76 2.28 -4.85
CA ASP A 321 4.22 1.04 -4.26
C ASP A 321 5.24 -0.09 -4.39
N LEU A 322 5.47 -0.84 -3.31
CA LEU A 322 6.46 -1.92 -3.24
C LEU A 322 5.74 -3.24 -3.06
N GLN A 323 6.04 -4.17 -3.97
CA GLN A 323 5.38 -5.47 -4.04
C GLN A 323 6.43 -6.59 -4.07
N SER A 324 6.00 -7.81 -3.73
CA SER A 324 6.86 -8.98 -3.85
C SER A 324 7.43 -9.13 -5.26
N GLY A 325 8.69 -9.56 -5.35
CA GLY A 325 9.40 -9.70 -6.61
C GLY A 325 9.96 -8.40 -7.21
N TYR A 326 9.70 -7.23 -6.64
CA TYR A 326 10.33 -5.99 -7.13
C TYR A 326 11.86 -6.05 -6.99
N GLY A 327 12.58 -5.59 -8.01
CA GLY A 327 14.04 -5.74 -8.10
C GLY A 327 14.49 -7.18 -8.41
N THR A 328 13.58 -8.15 -8.60
CA THR A 328 13.95 -9.51 -8.98
C THR A 328 14.12 -9.62 -10.50
N ASN A 329 15.26 -10.13 -10.94
CA ASN A 329 15.58 -10.32 -12.35
C ASN A 329 14.87 -11.53 -12.96
N ALA A 330 15.03 -11.75 -14.27
CA ALA A 330 14.42 -12.88 -14.99
C ALA A 330 14.81 -14.27 -14.44
N ALA A 331 15.91 -14.37 -13.71
CA ALA A 331 16.39 -15.59 -13.07
C ALA A 331 15.87 -15.78 -11.63
N GLY A 332 14.98 -14.91 -11.15
CA GLY A 332 14.44 -14.99 -9.79
C GLY A 332 15.42 -14.48 -8.72
N THR A 333 16.48 -13.76 -9.10
CA THR A 333 17.48 -13.22 -8.17
C THR A 333 17.26 -11.72 -7.96
N PHE A 334 17.30 -11.27 -6.71
CA PHE A 334 17.24 -9.85 -6.38
C PHE A 334 18.46 -9.07 -6.91
N ARG A 335 18.20 -7.91 -7.49
CA ARG A 335 19.16 -6.95 -8.02
C ARG A 335 18.70 -5.54 -7.66
N SER A 336 19.55 -4.81 -6.93
CA SER A 336 19.28 -3.42 -6.54
C SER A 336 19.09 -2.51 -7.75
N SER A 337 19.73 -2.80 -8.89
CA SER A 337 19.56 -2.08 -10.16
C SER A 337 18.09 -2.01 -10.61
N GLY A 338 17.35 -3.11 -10.55
CA GLY A 338 15.94 -3.15 -10.92
C GLY A 338 15.08 -2.31 -9.97
N LEU A 339 15.34 -2.40 -8.66
CA LEU A 339 14.65 -1.61 -7.65
C LEU A 339 14.94 -0.11 -7.83
N LEU A 340 16.20 0.28 -8.03
CA LEU A 340 16.58 1.68 -8.23
C LEU A 340 16.06 2.23 -9.56
N LEU A 341 15.92 1.41 -10.60
CA LEU A 341 15.24 1.80 -11.83
C LEU A 341 13.78 2.19 -11.52
N ARG A 342 13.05 1.35 -10.78
CA ARG A 342 11.68 1.66 -10.33
C ARG A 342 11.64 2.94 -9.50
N MET A 343 12.51 3.08 -8.50
CA MET A 343 12.51 4.24 -7.62
C MET A 343 12.92 5.54 -8.33
N SER A 344 13.63 5.46 -9.45
CA SER A 344 14.10 6.63 -10.19
C SER A 344 12.98 7.41 -10.90
N GLY A 345 11.79 6.82 -11.07
CA GLY A 345 10.71 7.38 -11.88
C GLY A 345 10.93 7.25 -13.39
N LEU A 346 12.08 6.69 -13.83
CA LEU A 346 12.34 6.42 -15.23
C LEU A 346 11.63 5.16 -15.68
N LEU A 347 11.15 5.17 -16.92
CA LEU A 347 10.63 3.99 -17.61
C LEU A 347 9.63 3.19 -16.74
N PRO A 348 8.59 3.84 -16.17
CA PRO A 348 7.69 3.21 -15.20
C PRO A 348 6.91 2.00 -15.75
N GLY A 349 6.82 1.86 -17.07
CA GLY A 349 6.23 0.69 -17.74
C GLY A 349 7.21 -0.47 -17.98
N MET A 350 8.51 -0.29 -17.70
CA MET A 350 9.53 -1.35 -17.73
C MET A 350 9.91 -1.86 -16.35
N ALA A 351 9.77 -1.04 -15.31
CA ALA A 351 10.22 -1.33 -13.96
C ALA A 351 9.24 -2.19 -13.16
#